data_AF-A0A372R9E5-F1
#
_entry.id   AF-A0A372R9E5-F1
#
_cell.length_a   1.000
_cell.length_b   1.000
_cell.length_c   1.000
_cell.angle_alpha   90.00
_cell.angle_beta   90.00
_cell.angle_gamma   90.00
#
_symmetry.space_group_name_H-M   'P 1'
#
loop_
_entity.id
_entity.type
_entity.pdbx_description
1 polymer ?
#
loop_
_entity_poly.entity_id
_entity_poly.type
_entity_poly.pdbx_seq_one_letter_code
_entity_poly.pdbx_strand_id
1 'polypeptide(L)'
;MRVKKQEKRKEKMKNLKEKLTELDEIFKETVNEMEWEKLKSDVVWDIKDSYSLSSDKEFKEWSMKKNNFMLLGQKIISEAEKSEILKEYTMLNEDFTSRFKEENFSTDTKSTGDKRSVPNSPGVEISRKKKEKKKDKKKKKTEKEQGSEWDI
;
A
#
# COMPACT_ATOMS: atom_id res chain seq x y z
N MET A 1 -27.78 21.47 -3.59
CA MET A 1 -26.82 21.54 -2.44
C MET A 1 -26.96 20.41 -1.42
N ARG A 2 -28.17 20.00 -0.99
CA ARG A 2 -28.34 18.94 0.05
C ARG A 2 -27.80 17.56 -0.35
N VAL A 3 -27.93 17.16 -1.62
CA VAL A 3 -27.47 15.85 -2.12
C VAL A 3 -25.95 15.70 -2.00
N LYS A 4 -25.18 16.66 -2.53
CA LYS A 4 -23.71 16.68 -2.44
C LYS A 4 -23.19 16.62 -0.99
N LYS A 5 -23.91 17.23 -0.03
CA LYS A 5 -23.56 17.20 1.41
C LYS A 5 -23.78 15.83 2.03
N GLN A 6 -24.83 15.11 1.62
CA GLN A 6 -25.11 13.76 2.11
C GLN A 6 -24.12 12.75 1.55
N GLU A 7 -23.78 12.87 0.28
CA GLU A 7 -22.79 12.02 -0.38
C GLU A 7 -21.40 12.16 0.25
N LYS A 8 -20.93 13.39 0.48
CA LYS A 8 -19.69 13.65 1.21
C LYS A 8 -19.69 13.08 2.63
N ARG A 9 -20.85 13.02 3.30
CA ARG A 9 -20.97 12.41 4.63
C ARG A 9 -20.88 10.89 4.58
N LYS A 10 -21.51 10.26 3.58
CA LYS A 10 -21.41 8.82 3.36
C LYS A 10 -19.96 8.41 3.08
N GLU A 11 -19.27 9.16 2.24
CA GLU A 11 -17.86 8.91 1.93
C GLU A 11 -16.98 8.98 3.17
N LYS A 12 -17.15 10.04 3.99
CA LYS A 12 -16.43 10.15 5.27
C LYS A 12 -16.70 8.98 6.21
N MET A 13 -17.94 8.49 6.25
CA MET A 13 -18.31 7.34 7.07
C MET A 13 -17.72 6.03 6.55
N LYS A 14 -17.61 5.87 5.23
CA LYS A 14 -16.94 4.72 4.59
C LYS A 14 -15.45 4.72 4.94
N ASN A 15 -14.76 5.83 4.70
CA ASN A 15 -13.34 5.97 5.01
C ASN A 15 -13.03 5.74 6.50
N LEU A 16 -13.87 6.28 7.40
CA LEU A 16 -13.70 6.07 8.84
C LEU A 16 -13.85 4.59 9.23
N LYS A 17 -14.77 3.86 8.60
CA LYS A 17 -14.92 2.42 8.84
C LYS A 17 -13.71 1.64 8.35
N GLU A 18 -13.22 1.95 7.15
CA GLU A 18 -12.03 1.32 6.55
C GLU A 18 -10.80 1.52 7.46
N LYS A 19 -10.58 2.75 7.95
CA LYS A 19 -9.50 3.02 8.91
C LYS A 19 -9.64 2.23 10.20
N LEU A 20 -10.83 2.13 10.77
CA LEU A 20 -11.06 1.35 11.98
C LEU A 20 -10.80 -0.14 11.77
N THR A 21 -11.15 -0.69 10.61
CA THR A 21 -10.87 -2.09 10.28
C THR A 21 -9.39 -2.36 10.07
N GLU A 22 -8.68 -1.46 9.37
CA GLU A 22 -7.22 -1.57 9.19
C GLU A 22 -6.49 -1.53 10.52
N LEU A 23 -6.87 -0.62 11.43
CA LEU A 23 -6.31 -0.60 12.78
C LEU A 23 -6.55 -1.91 13.52
N ASP A 24 -7.77 -2.42 13.50
CA ASP A 24 -8.10 -3.68 14.17
C ASP A 24 -7.26 -4.86 13.65
N GLU A 25 -6.97 -4.89 12.34
CA GLU A 25 -6.09 -5.88 11.73
C GLU A 25 -4.63 -5.73 12.18
N ILE A 26 -4.07 -4.50 12.15
CA ILE A 26 -2.69 -4.23 12.59
C ILE A 26 -2.47 -4.63 14.04
N PHE A 27 -3.40 -4.30 14.94
CA PHE A 27 -3.28 -4.63 16.36
C PHE A 27 -3.41 -6.13 16.64
N LYS A 28 -4.18 -6.87 15.83
CA LYS A 28 -4.26 -8.33 15.89
C LYS A 28 -2.97 -9.00 15.42
N GLU A 29 -2.39 -8.51 14.33
CA GLU A 29 -1.14 -9.04 13.77
C GLU A 29 0.06 -8.82 14.69
N THR A 30 0.12 -7.68 15.38
CA THR A 30 1.23 -7.31 16.27
C THR A 30 1.20 -7.98 17.64
N VAL A 31 0.25 -8.91 17.90
CA VAL A 31 0.05 -9.59 19.21
C VAL A 31 -0.21 -8.60 20.35
N ASN A 32 -0.67 -7.39 20.02
CA ASN A 32 -0.93 -6.30 20.96
C ASN A 32 -2.43 -6.08 21.19
N GLU A 33 -3.23 -7.15 21.06
CA GLU A 33 -4.68 -7.12 21.25
C GLU A 33 -5.08 -6.57 22.63
N MET A 34 -4.26 -6.83 23.67
CA MET A 34 -4.50 -6.29 25.02
C MET A 34 -4.35 -4.77 25.07
N GLU A 35 -3.35 -4.20 24.39
CA GLU A 35 -3.19 -2.75 24.32
C GLU A 35 -4.32 -2.10 23.51
N TRP A 36 -4.79 -2.78 22.47
CA TRP A 36 -5.93 -2.34 21.67
C TRP A 36 -7.23 -2.30 22.48
N GLU A 37 -7.55 -3.37 23.23
CA GLU A 37 -8.72 -3.39 24.11
C GLU A 37 -8.62 -2.34 25.22
N LYS A 38 -7.43 -2.15 25.78
CA LYS A 38 -7.18 -1.10 26.78
C LYS A 38 -7.44 0.29 26.20
N LEU A 39 -6.89 0.59 25.03
CA LEU A 39 -7.11 1.87 24.36
C LEU A 39 -8.59 2.12 24.07
N LYS A 40 -9.31 1.11 23.56
CA LYS A 40 -10.77 1.22 23.33
C LYS A 40 -11.51 1.49 24.65
N SER A 41 -11.14 0.78 25.72
CA SER A 41 -11.73 0.97 27.04
C SER A 41 -11.50 2.38 27.59
N ASP A 42 -10.27 2.89 27.48
CA ASP A 42 -9.90 4.24 27.92
C ASP A 42 -10.71 5.31 27.17
N VAL A 43 -10.84 5.17 25.85
CA VAL A 43 -11.66 6.08 25.03
C VAL A 43 -13.14 6.03 25.43
N VAL A 44 -13.68 4.83 25.70
CA VAL A 44 -15.07 4.67 26.17
C VAL A 44 -15.25 5.31 27.53
N TRP A 45 -14.29 5.14 28.45
CA TRP A 45 -14.33 5.70 29.79
C TRP A 45 -14.33 7.23 29.75
N ASP A 46 -13.43 7.84 28.97
CA ASP A 46 -13.42 9.30 28.78
C ASP A 46 -14.74 9.84 28.24
N ILE A 47 -15.36 9.12 27.30
CA ILE A 47 -16.64 9.54 26.72
C ILE A 47 -17.75 9.41 27.77
N LYS A 48 -17.74 8.34 28.55
CA LYS A 48 -18.68 8.17 29.65
C LYS A 48 -18.55 9.31 30.66
N ASP A 49 -17.33 9.65 31.07
CA ASP A 49 -17.08 10.74 32.00
C ASP A 49 -17.54 12.10 31.44
N SER A 50 -17.09 12.45 30.22
CA SER A 50 -17.42 13.74 29.58
C SER A 50 -18.90 13.97 29.29
N TYR A 51 -19.67 12.92 29.06
CA TYR A 51 -21.12 12.99 28.85
C TYR A 51 -21.94 12.54 30.07
N SER A 52 -21.28 12.30 31.21
CA SER A 52 -21.90 11.84 32.46
C SER A 52 -22.76 10.58 32.30
N LEU A 53 -22.31 9.65 31.45
CA LEU A 53 -22.97 8.38 31.19
C LEU A 53 -22.48 7.36 32.24
N SER A 54 -23.38 6.87 33.07
CA SER A 54 -23.04 5.99 34.18
C SER A 54 -23.09 4.51 33.79
N SER A 55 -23.85 4.16 32.74
CA SER A 55 -24.06 2.77 32.33
C SER A 55 -23.68 2.49 30.87
N ASP A 56 -23.37 1.23 30.58
CA ASP A 56 -23.14 0.75 29.20
C ASP A 56 -24.39 0.92 28.32
N LYS A 57 -25.58 0.83 28.92
CA LYS A 57 -26.84 1.03 28.21
C LYS A 57 -26.98 2.47 27.74
N GLU A 58 -26.71 3.43 28.62
CA GLU A 58 -26.70 4.86 28.28
C GLU A 58 -25.64 5.19 27.22
N PHE A 59 -24.45 4.58 27.33
CA PHE A 59 -23.40 4.71 26.32
C PHE A 59 -23.84 4.14 24.95
N LYS A 60 -24.51 2.99 24.94
CA LYS A 60 -25.06 2.41 23.71
C LYS A 60 -26.14 3.31 23.10
N GLU A 61 -27.05 3.83 23.91
CA GLU A 61 -28.07 4.78 23.45
C GLU A 61 -27.43 6.08 22.93
N TRP A 62 -26.39 6.58 23.62
CA TRP A 62 -25.61 7.73 23.19
C TRP A 62 -24.91 7.47 21.84
N SER A 63 -24.27 6.33 21.65
CA SER A 63 -23.52 6.04 20.41
C SER A 63 -24.43 5.88 19.19
N MET A 64 -25.67 5.40 19.41
CA MET A 64 -26.71 5.27 18.37
C MET A 64 -27.33 6.61 17.96
N LYS A 65 -27.16 7.68 18.76
CA LYS A 65 -27.55 9.03 18.35
C LYS A 65 -26.71 9.47 17.15
N LYS A 66 -27.33 10.28 16.29
CA LYS A 66 -26.72 10.71 15.01
C LYS A 66 -25.38 11.40 15.24
N ASN A 67 -24.36 10.96 14.49
CA ASN A 67 -22.96 11.40 14.51
C ASN A 67 -22.11 10.96 15.72
N ASN A 68 -22.69 10.45 16.81
CA ASN A 68 -21.90 10.09 17.99
C ASN A 68 -20.98 8.90 17.71
N PHE A 69 -21.44 7.92 16.92
CA PHE A 69 -20.59 6.84 16.42
C PHE A 69 -19.38 7.35 15.61
N MET A 70 -19.56 8.39 14.80
CA MET A 70 -18.45 8.97 14.03
C MET A 70 -17.44 9.66 14.95
N LEU A 71 -17.93 10.36 15.98
CA LEU A 71 -17.08 11.02 16.97
C LEU A 71 -16.29 10.01 17.79
N LEU A 72 -16.94 8.92 18.22
CA LEU A 72 -16.29 7.81 18.91
C LEU A 72 -15.17 7.21 18.03
N GLY A 73 -15.48 6.87 16.78
CA GLY A 73 -14.50 6.30 15.86
C GLY A 73 -13.32 7.25 15.58
N GLN A 74 -13.58 8.55 15.43
CA GLN A 74 -12.52 9.55 15.28
C GLN A 74 -11.63 9.60 16.52
N LYS A 75 -12.21 9.55 17.72
CA LYS A 75 -11.44 9.57 18.97
C LYS A 75 -10.56 8.32 19.10
N ILE A 76 -11.09 7.14 18.78
CA ILE A 76 -10.31 5.89 18.75
C ILE A 76 -9.12 6.02 17.79
N ILE A 77 -9.36 6.49 16.56
CA ILE A 77 -8.28 6.67 15.56
C ILE A 77 -7.23 7.66 16.09
N SER A 78 -7.64 8.79 16.65
CA SER A 78 -6.72 9.80 17.17
C SER A 78 -5.87 9.31 18.35
N GLU A 79 -6.40 8.44 19.22
CA GLU A 79 -5.57 7.81 20.26
C GLU A 79 -4.67 6.71 19.70
N ALA A 80 -5.16 5.92 18.75
CA ALA A 80 -4.36 4.90 18.08
C ALA A 80 -3.16 5.53 17.37
N GLU A 81 -3.35 6.64 16.66
CA GLU A 81 -2.28 7.41 15.98
C GLU A 81 -1.18 7.88 16.94
N LYS A 82 -1.48 8.07 18.23
CA LYS A 82 -0.48 8.43 19.25
C LYS A 82 0.24 7.22 19.84
N SER A 83 -0.34 6.02 19.72
CA SER A 83 0.24 4.78 20.25
C SER A 83 1.60 4.49 19.59
N GLU A 84 2.50 3.90 20.36
CA GLU A 84 3.87 3.63 19.89
C GLU A 84 3.87 2.60 18.76
N ILE A 85 2.92 1.65 18.77
CA ILE A 85 2.76 0.60 17.76
C ILE A 85 2.56 1.20 16.37
N LEU A 86 1.66 2.19 16.22
CA LEU A 86 1.46 2.84 14.92
C LEU A 86 2.64 3.73 14.53
N LYS A 87 3.36 4.34 15.49
CA LYS A 87 4.58 5.08 15.17
C LYS A 87 5.67 4.15 14.62
N GLU A 88 5.90 3.00 15.25
CA GLU A 88 6.87 2.02 14.77
C GLU A 88 6.51 1.52 13.37
N TYR A 89 5.23 1.20 13.14
CA TYR A 89 4.75 0.73 11.84
C TYR A 89 4.85 1.80 10.73
N THR A 90 4.57 3.06 11.04
CA THR A 90 4.69 4.17 10.07
C THR A 90 6.14 4.57 9.81
N MET A 91 6.99 4.57 10.84
CA MET A 91 8.42 4.88 10.72
C MET A 91 9.18 3.80 9.92
N LEU A 92 8.81 2.52 10.09
CA LEU A 92 9.35 1.43 9.26
C LEU A 92 9.09 1.66 7.77
N ASN A 93 7.96 2.27 7.38
CA ASN A 93 7.64 2.59 5.98
C ASN A 93 8.42 3.81 5.44
N GLU A 94 8.77 4.77 6.27
CA GLU A 94 9.57 5.94 5.86
C GLU A 94 11.03 5.55 5.54
N ASP A 95 11.62 4.62 6.29
CA ASP A 95 13.01 4.16 6.08
C ASP A 95 13.19 3.42 4.74
N PHE A 96 12.15 2.80 4.19
CA PHE A 96 12.22 2.26 2.82
C PHE A 96 12.27 3.34 1.75
N THR A 97 11.61 4.48 1.99
CA THR A 97 11.57 5.59 1.03
C THR A 97 12.87 6.38 1.04
N SER A 98 13.50 6.55 2.21
CA SER A 98 14.82 7.19 2.35
C SER A 98 15.88 6.37 1.63
N ARG A 99 15.96 5.05 1.86
CA ARG A 99 16.94 4.17 1.19
C ARG A 99 16.82 4.20 -0.33
N PHE A 100 15.59 4.21 -0.86
CA PHE A 100 15.38 4.28 -2.31
C PHE A 100 15.87 5.59 -2.94
N LYS A 101 15.78 6.69 -2.19
CA LYS A 101 16.23 8.02 -2.63
C LYS A 101 17.72 8.24 -2.40
N GLU A 102 18.27 7.76 -1.30
CA GLU A 102 19.64 8.06 -0.88
C GLU A 102 20.70 7.24 -1.64
N GLU A 103 20.44 5.95 -1.88
CA GLU A 103 21.37 5.07 -2.63
C GLU A 103 21.46 5.47 -4.13
N ASN A 104 20.34 5.91 -4.72
CA ASN A 104 20.31 6.36 -6.11
C ASN A 104 20.80 7.81 -6.31
N PHE A 105 20.81 8.66 -5.28
CA PHE A 105 21.16 10.08 -5.43
C PHE A 105 22.65 10.37 -5.16
N SER A 106 23.25 9.73 -4.14
CA SER A 106 24.66 9.97 -3.77
C SER A 106 25.65 9.52 -4.86
N THR A 107 25.28 8.50 -5.63
CA THR A 107 26.11 7.97 -6.72
C THR A 107 25.90 8.70 -8.06
N ASP A 108 24.86 9.54 -8.17
CA ASP A 108 24.47 10.23 -9.40
C ASP A 108 24.77 11.74 -9.29
N THR A 109 26.04 12.08 -9.15
CA THR A 109 26.52 13.48 -9.22
C THR A 109 26.49 14.05 -10.65
N LYS A 110 25.84 13.37 -11.60
CA LYS A 110 25.94 13.66 -13.03
C LYS A 110 24.74 14.46 -13.51
N SER A 111 25.03 15.52 -14.28
CA SER A 111 24.00 16.35 -14.91
C SER A 111 23.09 15.50 -15.82
N THR A 112 21.80 15.84 -15.86
CA THR A 112 20.76 15.16 -16.64
C THR A 112 21.20 14.95 -18.09
N GLY A 113 21.52 13.71 -18.46
CA GLY A 113 21.93 13.33 -19.83
C GLY A 113 23.13 12.38 -19.91
N ASP A 114 23.88 12.21 -18.82
CA ASP A 114 25.05 11.32 -18.81
C ASP A 114 24.67 9.87 -18.46
N LYS A 115 25.23 8.87 -19.16
CA LYS A 115 24.91 7.45 -18.89
C LYS A 115 25.55 7.01 -17.57
N ARG A 116 24.81 6.27 -16.73
CA ARG A 116 25.35 5.69 -15.48
C ARG A 116 26.63 4.90 -15.75
N SER A 117 27.63 5.13 -14.91
CA SER A 117 28.89 4.39 -14.96
C SER A 117 28.63 2.95 -14.54
N VAL A 118 29.15 1.97 -15.29
CA VAL A 118 28.98 0.55 -14.94
C VAL A 118 29.74 0.30 -13.63
N PRO A 119 29.09 -0.21 -12.57
CA PRO A 119 29.80 -0.53 -11.33
C PRO A 119 30.84 -1.60 -11.62
N ASN A 120 32.09 -1.38 -11.20
CA ASN A 120 33.16 -2.38 -11.22
C ASN A 120 32.87 -3.44 -10.16
N SER A 121 31.88 -4.28 -10.40
CA SER A 121 31.63 -5.49 -9.62
C SER A 121 32.49 -6.63 -10.22
N PRO A 122 33.10 -7.50 -9.41
CA PRO A 122 33.79 -8.69 -9.92
C PRO A 122 32.80 -9.49 -10.76
N GLY A 123 33.08 -9.60 -12.06
CA GLY A 123 32.15 -10.14 -13.04
C GLY A 123 31.75 -11.57 -12.72
N VAL A 124 30.48 -11.80 -12.36
CA VAL A 124 29.85 -13.09 -12.59
C VAL A 124 29.62 -13.19 -14.09
N GLU A 125 30.41 -14.01 -14.77
CA GLU A 125 30.25 -14.34 -16.18
C GLU A 125 28.95 -15.13 -16.41
N ILE A 126 27.84 -14.42 -16.60
CA ILE A 126 26.62 -15.03 -17.13
C ILE A 126 26.80 -15.13 -18.65
N SER A 127 27.29 -16.27 -19.13
CA SER A 127 27.48 -16.55 -20.55
C SER A 127 26.16 -16.49 -21.32
N ARG A 128 25.86 -15.35 -21.94
CA ARG A 128 24.71 -15.21 -22.86
C ARG A 128 25.09 -15.77 -24.24
N LYS A 129 24.72 -17.03 -24.50
CA LYS A 129 24.84 -17.65 -25.82
C LYS A 129 23.88 -16.97 -26.82
N LYS A 130 24.37 -16.01 -27.58
CA LYS A 130 23.63 -15.27 -28.61
C LYS A 130 23.60 -16.14 -29.90
N LYS A 131 22.46 -16.80 -30.17
CA LYS A 131 22.22 -17.42 -31.49
C LYS A 131 21.96 -16.31 -32.52
N GLU A 132 22.94 -16.03 -33.37
CA GLU A 132 22.77 -15.19 -34.56
C GLU A 132 21.89 -15.91 -35.60
N LYS A 133 20.77 -15.31 -35.99
CA LYS A 133 20.08 -15.62 -37.25
C LYS A 133 20.56 -14.62 -38.31
N LYS A 134 21.46 -15.03 -39.20
CA LYS A 134 21.75 -14.28 -40.44
C LYS A 134 20.67 -14.56 -41.47
N LYS A 135 19.98 -13.49 -41.89
CA LYS A 135 19.20 -13.43 -43.14
C LYS A 135 20.19 -13.09 -44.25
N ASP A 136 20.37 -13.98 -45.22
CA ASP A 136 20.96 -13.62 -46.52
C ASP A 136 19.92 -13.82 -47.63
N LYS A 137 19.60 -12.72 -48.31
CA LYS A 137 18.81 -12.64 -49.55
C LYS A 137 19.78 -12.24 -50.66
N LYS A 138 20.04 -13.08 -51.67
CA LYS A 138 20.16 -12.63 -53.07
C LYS A 138 20.20 -13.77 -54.11
N LYS A 139 19.22 -13.71 -55.04
CA LYS A 139 19.22 -14.03 -56.49
C LYS A 139 19.95 -15.32 -56.96
N LYS A 140 19.34 -16.18 -57.78
CA LYS A 140 19.07 -15.91 -59.22
C LYS A 140 18.16 -17.01 -59.80
N LYS A 141 17.29 -16.61 -60.75
CA LYS A 141 16.40 -17.43 -61.60
C LYS A 141 17.17 -18.46 -62.46
N THR A 142 16.37 -19.38 -63.04
CA THR A 142 16.59 -20.47 -64.04
C THR A 142 16.78 -21.84 -63.39
N GLU A 143 16.08 -22.91 -63.74
CA GLU A 143 15.23 -23.24 -64.88
C GLU A 143 14.43 -24.51 -64.54
N LYS A 144 13.22 -24.60 -65.09
CA LYS A 144 12.54 -25.78 -65.67
C LYS A 144 12.61 -27.16 -65.00
N GLU A 145 11.43 -27.80 -65.06
CA GLU A 145 11.25 -29.25 -65.28
C GLU A 145 11.62 -30.14 -64.08
N GLN A 146 10.86 -31.11 -63.61
CA GLN A 146 9.74 -31.91 -64.09
C GLN A 146 8.91 -32.30 -62.84
N GLY A 147 7.60 -32.46 -62.96
CA GLY A 147 7.00 -33.79 -62.90
C GLY A 147 6.41 -34.04 -61.51
N SER A 148 5.08 -34.16 -61.37
CA SER A 148 4.39 -35.46 -61.39
C SER A 148 4.82 -36.31 -60.18
N GLU A 149 3.99 -36.88 -59.33
CA GLU A 149 2.64 -37.40 -59.43
C GLU A 149 2.46 -38.28 -58.17
N TRP A 150 1.23 -38.46 -57.69
CA TRP A 150 0.72 -39.60 -56.92
C TRP A 150 1.23 -39.82 -55.47
N ASP A 151 0.33 -39.72 -54.50
CA ASP A 151 -0.53 -40.80 -53.96
C ASP A 151 0.26 -41.82 -53.12
N ILE A 152 -0.12 -41.93 -51.84
CA ILE A 152 -0.79 -43.09 -51.21
C ILE A 152 -1.36 -42.62 -49.88
#